data_AF-A0A2E2VQ88-F1
#
_entry.id   AF-A0A2E2VQ88-F1
#
_cell.length_a   1.000
_cell.length_b   1.000
_cell.length_c   1.000
_cell.angle_alpha   90.00
_cell.angle_beta   90.00
_cell.angle_gamma   90.00
#
_symmetry.space_group_name_H-M   'P 1'
#
loop_
_entity.id
_entity.type
_entity.pdbx_description
1 polymer ?
#
loop_
_entity_poly.entity_id
_entity_poly.type
_entity_poly.pdbx_seq_one_letter_code
_entity_poly.pdbx_strand_id
1 'polypeptide(L)'
;MDTKTWLTLGFTFIVGVFSGAYLYVTVFAPQYNDDGFEDPSEIALRIQGQTYGGCQRTGSCPQFELENNRRYTYTKQAQRLDGEDEVMTGKMDRERFAQLADLLMETNFSALAQETQRSCDSYVDGVDYRYNVILEGEQFELDTCGTAFYNSTLERALRPLWGQFATTTSDLPYILERGMTGAAQDALDNLFQYDEKRDARK
;
A
#
# COMPACT_ATOMS: atom_id res chain seq x y z
N MET A 1 -40.33 17.73 46.43
CA MET A 1 -40.12 17.92 44.97
C MET A 1 -41.43 17.55 44.29
N ASP A 2 -42.00 18.46 43.50
CA ASP A 2 -43.28 18.25 42.84
C ASP A 2 -43.20 17.17 41.76
N THR A 3 -44.28 16.40 41.58
CA THR A 3 -44.41 15.35 40.54
C THR A 3 -44.18 15.91 39.14
N LYS A 4 -44.53 17.18 38.93
CA LYS A 4 -44.27 17.92 37.69
C LYS A 4 -42.77 18.09 37.41
N THR A 5 -41.96 18.33 38.44
CA THR A 5 -40.50 18.49 38.30
C THR A 5 -39.84 17.18 37.87
N TRP A 6 -40.27 16.05 38.43
CA TRP A 6 -39.77 14.73 38.03
C TRP A 6 -40.16 14.36 36.60
N LEU A 7 -41.38 14.71 36.19
CA LEU A 7 -41.86 14.42 34.83
C LEU A 7 -41.07 15.24 33.79
N THR A 8 -40.83 16.52 34.06
CA THR A 8 -40.03 17.37 33.16
C THR A 8 -38.58 16.90 33.06
N LEU A 9 -37.97 16.50 34.17
CA LEU A 9 -36.57 16.03 34.19
C LEU A 9 -36.42 14.67 33.46
N GLY A 10 -37.40 13.78 33.60
CA GLY A 10 -37.43 12.53 32.85
C GLY A 10 -37.56 12.75 31.34
N PHE A 11 -38.43 13.67 30.92
CA PHE A 11 -38.62 13.96 29.50
C PHE A 11 -37.39 14.58 28.84
N THR A 12 -36.71 15.53 29.51
CA THR A 12 -35.49 16.14 28.97
C THR A 12 -34.33 15.13 28.89
N PHE A 13 -34.22 14.22 29.86
CA PHE A 13 -33.23 13.14 29.81
C PHE A 13 -33.47 12.20 28.62
N ILE A 14 -34.71 11.77 28.42
CA ILE A 14 -35.09 10.88 27.32
C ILE A 14 -34.80 11.55 25.97
N VAL A 15 -35.22 12.81 25.78
CA VAL A 15 -34.94 13.54 24.54
C VAL A 15 -33.44 13.70 24.29
N GLY A 16 -32.65 13.93 25.35
CA GLY A 16 -31.19 13.97 25.27
C GLY A 16 -30.57 12.66 24.81
N VAL A 17 -31.00 11.53 25.40
CA VAL A 17 -30.53 10.18 25.01
C VAL A 17 -30.88 9.87 23.57
N PHE A 18 -32.13 10.13 23.14
CA PHE A 18 -32.54 9.88 21.76
C PHE A 18 -31.84 10.79 20.75
N SER A 19 -31.62 12.06 21.10
CA SER A 19 -30.86 12.99 20.24
C SER A 19 -29.40 12.57 20.10
N GLY A 20 -28.77 12.15 21.20
CA GLY A 20 -27.41 11.62 21.19
C GLY A 20 -27.29 10.32 20.37
N ALA A 21 -28.23 9.39 20.55
CA ALA A 21 -28.26 8.14 19.78
C ALA A 21 -28.50 8.40 18.28
N TYR A 22 -29.39 9.33 17.94
CA TYR A 22 -29.64 9.72 16.55
C TYR A 22 -28.39 10.31 15.90
N LEU A 23 -27.69 11.23 16.58
CA LEU A 23 -26.41 11.78 16.10
C LEU A 23 -25.34 10.69 15.98
N TYR A 24 -25.27 9.75 16.91
CA TYR A 24 -24.34 8.62 16.84
C TYR A 24 -24.58 7.78 15.58
N VAL A 25 -25.83 7.39 15.31
CA VAL A 25 -26.16 6.54 14.14
C VAL A 25 -26.04 7.29 12.82
N THR A 26 -26.32 8.59 12.78
CA THR A 26 -26.36 9.35 11.51
C THR A 26 -25.04 10.02 11.15
N VAL A 27 -24.20 10.36 12.14
CA VAL A 27 -22.93 11.05 11.93
C VAL A 27 -21.74 10.11 12.12
N PHE A 28 -21.72 9.35 13.22
CA PHE A 28 -20.56 8.53 13.57
C PHE A 28 -20.63 7.12 12.98
N ALA A 29 -21.79 6.45 13.00
CA ALA A 29 -21.92 5.09 12.47
C ALA A 29 -21.62 4.95 10.96
N PRO A 30 -21.97 5.90 10.06
CA PRO A 30 -21.51 5.81 8.68
C PRO A 30 -19.99 5.96 8.55
N GLN A 31 -19.32 6.74 9.41
CA GLN A 31 -17.84 6.81 9.40
C GLN A 31 -17.17 5.48 9.81
N TYR A 32 -17.85 4.59 10.53
CA TYR A 32 -17.32 3.25 10.81
C TYR A 32 -17.52 2.25 9.67
N ASN A 33 -18.47 2.51 8.75
CA ASN A 33 -18.81 1.59 7.67
C ASN A 33 -18.30 2.04 6.30
N ASP A 34 -18.05 3.35 6.11
CA ASP A 34 -17.65 3.94 4.82
C ASP A 34 -16.16 4.31 4.76
N ASP A 35 -15.48 4.31 5.90
CA ASP A 35 -14.03 4.33 5.93
C ASP A 35 -13.54 2.90 6.11
N GLY A 36 -12.72 2.44 5.16
CA GLY A 36 -11.72 1.42 5.42
C GLY A 36 -10.75 1.92 6.48
N PHE A 37 -11.23 2.06 7.72
CA PHE A 37 -10.40 2.05 8.90
C PHE A 37 -9.73 0.67 8.92
N GLU A 38 -8.61 0.57 8.20
CA GLU A 38 -7.49 -0.21 8.66
C GLU A 38 -7.32 0.17 10.12
N ASP A 39 -7.69 -0.75 11.01
CA ASP A 39 -7.36 -0.67 12.41
C ASP A 39 -5.91 -0.15 12.51
N PRO A 40 -5.64 0.99 13.16
CA PRO A 40 -4.30 1.29 13.62
C PRO A 40 -3.95 0.39 14.83
N SER A 41 -4.37 -0.88 14.81
CA SER A 41 -3.90 -1.91 15.74
C SER A 41 -2.56 -2.44 15.23
N GLU A 42 -1.55 -1.58 15.37
CA GLU A 42 -0.34 -1.87 16.15
C GLU A 42 0.62 -2.99 15.75
N ILE A 43 0.48 -3.62 14.58
CA ILE A 43 1.60 -4.34 13.93
C ILE A 43 1.66 -3.98 12.44
N ALA A 44 2.27 -2.83 12.14
CA ALA A 44 2.49 -2.36 10.79
C ALA A 44 3.70 -3.07 10.17
N LEU A 45 3.50 -4.24 9.56
CA LEU A 45 4.53 -4.84 8.69
C LEU A 45 4.57 -4.09 7.36
N ARG A 46 5.68 -3.40 7.08
CA ARG A 46 5.94 -2.74 5.80
C ARG A 46 7.36 -3.06 5.35
N ILE A 47 7.51 -3.60 4.15
CA ILE A 47 8.82 -3.94 3.57
C ILE A 47 9.03 -3.08 2.34
N GLN A 48 10.06 -2.25 2.36
CA GLN A 48 10.48 -1.47 1.20
C GLN A 48 11.80 -2.04 0.69
N GLY A 49 11.85 -2.47 -0.55
CA GLY A 49 13.09 -2.89 -1.22
C GLY A 49 13.49 -1.84 -2.25
N GLN A 50 14.77 -1.46 -2.26
CA GLN A 50 15.35 -0.58 -3.27
C GLN A 50 16.63 -1.20 -3.84
N THR A 51 16.77 -1.15 -5.16
CA THR A 51 18.03 -1.50 -5.82
C THR A 51 18.92 -0.27 -5.97
N TYR A 52 20.24 -0.43 -5.90
CA TYR A 52 21.19 0.65 -6.14
C TYR A 52 22.49 0.13 -6.78
N GLY A 53 23.33 1.05 -7.27
CA GLY A 53 24.55 0.74 -8.02
C GLY A 53 24.39 1.04 -9.51
N GLY A 54 24.61 0.04 -10.37
CA GLY A 54 24.61 0.22 -11.83
C GLY A 54 23.34 0.86 -12.42
N CYS A 55 22.17 0.60 -11.81
CA CYS A 55 20.87 1.15 -12.24
C CYS A 55 20.75 2.67 -12.07
N GLN A 56 21.55 3.30 -11.20
CA GLN A 56 21.50 4.75 -11.00
C GLN A 56 22.05 5.51 -12.21
N ARG A 57 22.95 4.90 -12.98
CA ARG A 57 23.52 5.51 -14.20
C ARG A 57 22.50 5.62 -15.33
N THR A 58 21.43 4.84 -15.29
CA THR A 58 20.36 4.82 -16.31
C THR A 58 19.11 5.61 -15.91
N GLY A 59 19.14 6.33 -14.77
CA GLY A 59 18.13 7.33 -14.39
C GLY A 59 17.31 6.98 -13.15
N SER A 60 16.74 5.76 -13.09
CA SER A 60 15.94 5.28 -11.96
C SER A 60 16.30 3.83 -11.62
N CYS A 61 16.15 3.44 -10.35
CA CYS A 61 16.37 2.07 -9.92
C CYS A 61 15.03 1.44 -9.51
N PRO A 62 14.78 0.17 -9.85
CA PRO A 62 13.62 -0.55 -9.38
C PRO A 62 13.49 -0.51 -7.85
N GLN A 63 12.27 -0.27 -7.39
CA GLN A 63 11.90 -0.31 -5.98
C GLN A 63 10.58 -1.04 -5.83
N PHE A 64 10.37 -1.65 -4.67
CA PHE A 64 9.10 -2.24 -4.31
C PHE A 64 8.73 -1.90 -2.88
N GLU A 65 7.43 -1.91 -2.62
CA GLU A 65 6.84 -1.75 -1.31
C GLU A 65 5.81 -2.86 -1.11
N LEU A 66 5.86 -3.55 0.03
CA LEU A 66 4.89 -4.56 0.45
C LEU A 66 4.30 -4.15 1.79
N GLU A 67 2.98 -4.07 1.83
CA GLU A 67 2.20 -3.69 3.00
C GLU A 67 1.59 -4.92 3.72
N ASN A 68 1.18 -4.72 4.97
CA ASN A 68 0.59 -5.78 5.82
C ASN A 68 -0.66 -6.43 5.21
N ASN A 69 -1.42 -5.67 4.42
CA ASN A 69 -2.61 -6.14 3.70
C ASN A 69 -2.30 -7.06 2.49
N ARG A 70 -1.01 -7.41 2.28
CA ARG A 70 -0.43 -8.17 1.16
C ARG A 70 -0.38 -7.40 -0.16
N ARG A 71 -0.75 -6.13 -0.16
CA ARG A 71 -0.63 -5.30 -1.36
C ARG A 71 0.83 -4.97 -1.57
N TYR A 72 1.27 -5.08 -2.81
CA TYR A 72 2.58 -4.61 -3.20
C TYR A 72 2.46 -3.56 -4.29
N THR A 73 3.40 -2.63 -4.26
CA THR A 73 3.64 -1.63 -5.29
C THR A 73 5.06 -1.85 -5.78
N TYR A 74 5.24 -2.01 -7.08
CA TYR A 74 6.53 -2.20 -7.72
C TYR A 74 6.74 -1.11 -8.76
N THR A 75 7.78 -0.31 -8.60
CA THR A 75 8.18 0.68 -9.59
C THR A 75 9.27 0.06 -10.46
N LYS A 76 8.95 -0.14 -11.73
CA LYS A 76 9.87 -0.60 -12.75
C LYS A 76 10.51 0.59 -13.43
N GLN A 77 11.82 0.51 -13.64
CA GLN A 77 12.56 1.49 -14.42
C GLN A 77 12.03 1.58 -15.85
N ALA A 78 11.85 2.81 -16.32
CA ALA A 78 11.57 3.09 -17.72
C ALA A 78 12.69 2.56 -18.64
N GLN A 79 12.31 1.91 -19.75
CA GLN A 79 13.28 1.38 -20.73
C GLN A 79 14.00 2.49 -21.54
N ARG A 80 13.56 3.75 -21.42
CA ARG A 80 14.16 4.92 -22.08
C ARG A 80 14.42 6.00 -21.04
N LEU A 81 15.49 6.77 -21.26
CA LEU A 81 15.91 7.90 -20.42
C LEU A 81 14.82 8.97 -20.23
N ASP A 82 13.90 9.12 -21.19
CA ASP A 82 12.77 10.05 -21.15
C ASP A 82 11.42 9.36 -20.87
N GLY A 83 11.43 8.09 -20.48
CA GLY A 83 10.20 7.34 -20.17
C GLY A 83 9.78 7.56 -18.72
N GLU A 84 8.48 7.51 -18.47
CA GLU A 84 7.94 7.47 -17.11
C GLU A 84 8.13 6.06 -16.52
N ASP A 85 8.45 5.99 -15.23
CA ASP A 85 8.56 4.72 -14.52
C ASP A 85 7.19 4.04 -14.44
N GLU A 86 7.17 2.73 -14.70
CA GLU A 86 5.94 1.95 -14.69
C GLU A 86 5.67 1.46 -13.27
N VAL A 87 4.57 1.93 -12.68
CA VAL A 87 4.12 1.48 -11.35
C VAL A 87 3.13 0.35 -11.52
N MET A 88 3.53 -0.84 -11.05
CA MET A 88 2.70 -2.02 -11.00
C MET A 88 2.19 -2.22 -9.57
N THR A 89 0.91 -2.50 -9.42
CA THR A 89 0.33 -2.86 -8.12
C THR A 89 -0.29 -4.25 -8.21
N GLY A 90 -0.30 -4.94 -7.08
CA GLY A 90 -0.90 -6.27 -7.01
C GLY A 90 -1.06 -6.74 -5.59
N LYS A 91 -1.42 -8.02 -5.45
CA LYS A 91 -1.59 -8.67 -4.15
C LYS A 91 -0.80 -9.96 -4.11
N MET A 92 0.01 -10.12 -3.07
CA MET A 92 0.76 -11.34 -2.84
C MET A 92 -0.16 -12.47 -2.38
N ASP A 93 0.20 -13.70 -2.77
CA ASP A 93 -0.45 -14.90 -2.25
C ASP A 93 -0.37 -14.99 -0.72
N ARG A 94 -1.44 -15.50 -0.11
CA ARG A 94 -1.57 -15.57 1.35
C ARG A 94 -0.49 -16.45 1.99
N GLU A 95 -0.21 -17.61 1.38
CA GLU A 95 0.71 -18.60 1.94
C GLU A 95 2.15 -18.07 1.89
N ARG A 96 2.53 -17.47 0.76
CA ARG A 96 3.84 -16.82 0.63
C ARG A 96 4.03 -15.65 1.60
N PHE A 97 3.01 -14.84 1.78
CA PHE A 97 3.07 -13.73 2.73
C PHE A 97 3.19 -14.22 4.17
N ALA A 98 2.44 -15.25 4.56
CA ALA A 98 2.55 -15.85 5.89
C ALA A 98 3.96 -16.39 6.16
N GLN A 99 4.54 -17.13 5.20
CA GLN A 99 5.92 -17.62 5.31
C GLN A 99 6.93 -16.48 5.45
N LEU A 100 6.75 -15.38 4.72
CA LEU A 100 7.62 -14.22 4.84
C LEU A 100 7.47 -13.52 6.20
N ALA A 101 6.24 -13.37 6.68
CA ALA A 101 5.95 -12.78 7.99
C ALA A 101 6.54 -13.60 9.15
N ASP A 102 6.35 -14.93 9.12
CA ASP A 102 6.93 -15.84 10.11
C ASP A 102 8.46 -15.72 10.13
N LEU A 103 9.07 -15.68 8.94
CA LEU A 103 10.52 -15.55 8.82
C LEU A 103 11.05 -14.21 9.35
N LEU A 104 10.30 -13.12 9.15
CA LEU A 104 10.65 -11.80 9.71
C LEU A 104 10.55 -11.78 11.23
N MET A 105 9.54 -12.44 11.81
CA MET A 105 9.39 -12.54 13.27
C MET A 105 10.51 -13.39 13.91
N GLU A 106 10.97 -14.43 13.24
CA GLU A 106 12.08 -15.28 13.72
C GLU A 106 13.47 -14.66 13.45
N THR A 107 13.55 -13.64 12.61
CA THR A 107 14.82 -13.06 12.19
C THR A 107 15.39 -12.13 13.26
N ASN A 108 16.66 -12.37 13.62
CA ASN A 108 17.42 -11.43 14.44
C ASN A 108 17.99 -10.29 13.57
N PHE A 109 17.23 -9.20 13.40
CA PHE A 109 17.64 -8.04 12.61
C PHE A 109 18.95 -7.41 13.09
N SER A 110 19.20 -7.39 14.41
CA SER A 110 20.43 -6.83 14.97
C SER A 110 21.69 -7.59 14.55
N ALA A 111 21.59 -8.90 14.33
CA ALA A 111 22.69 -9.70 13.82
C ALA A 111 22.92 -9.47 12.31
N LEU A 112 21.85 -9.22 11.55
CA LEU A 112 21.94 -8.99 10.11
C LEU A 112 22.42 -7.58 9.76
N ALA A 113 22.10 -6.59 10.60
CA ALA A 113 22.57 -5.21 10.45
C ALA A 113 24.06 -5.02 10.83
N GLN A 114 24.74 -6.06 11.33
CA GLN A 114 26.17 -5.94 11.66
C GLN A 114 27.01 -5.71 10.41
N GLU A 115 27.89 -4.72 10.48
CA GLU A 115 28.82 -4.41 9.41
C GLU A 115 29.81 -5.56 9.17
N THR A 116 30.09 -5.84 7.90
CA THR A 116 31.07 -6.83 7.47
C THR A 116 32.03 -6.19 6.48
N GLN A 117 33.25 -6.71 6.39
CA GLN A 117 34.29 -6.20 5.47
C GLN A 117 34.06 -6.61 3.99
N ARG A 118 32.81 -6.81 3.59
CA ARG A 118 32.46 -7.25 2.23
C ARG A 118 32.53 -6.06 1.26
N SER A 119 33.12 -6.30 0.08
CA SER A 119 33.10 -5.36 -1.05
C SER A 119 31.72 -5.37 -1.74
N CYS A 120 31.16 -4.20 -2.03
CA CYS A 120 29.87 -4.08 -2.72
C CYS A 120 29.99 -4.47 -4.19
N ASP A 121 29.00 -5.22 -4.70
CA ASP A 121 28.96 -5.56 -6.13
C ASP A 121 28.73 -4.29 -6.98
N SER A 122 28.08 -3.26 -6.42
CA SER A 122 27.89 -1.93 -7.03
C SER A 122 29.18 -1.18 -7.40
N TYR A 123 30.34 -1.53 -6.83
CA TYR A 123 31.61 -0.90 -7.21
C TYR A 123 32.11 -1.31 -8.61
N VAL A 124 31.64 -2.45 -9.13
CA VAL A 124 32.11 -3.04 -10.41
C VAL A 124 30.93 -3.34 -11.34
N ASP A 125 30.00 -2.38 -11.43
CA ASP A 125 28.79 -2.43 -12.26
C ASP A 125 27.69 -3.42 -11.83
N GLY A 126 27.82 -4.01 -10.63
CA GLY A 126 26.77 -4.82 -10.02
C GLY A 126 25.59 -4.01 -9.48
N VAL A 127 24.58 -4.73 -9.01
CA VAL A 127 23.40 -4.18 -8.35
C VAL A 127 23.35 -4.72 -6.94
N ASP A 128 23.27 -3.81 -5.97
CA ASP A 128 23.04 -4.12 -4.57
C ASP A 128 21.59 -3.81 -4.19
N TYR A 129 21.14 -4.40 -3.08
CA TYR A 129 19.77 -4.32 -2.59
C TYR A 129 19.77 -3.79 -1.17
N ARG A 130 18.94 -2.78 -0.95
CA ARG A 130 18.62 -2.26 0.36
C ARG A 130 17.18 -2.60 0.69
N TYR A 131 16.95 -3.09 1.91
CA TYR A 131 15.62 -3.37 2.43
C TYR A 131 15.42 -2.58 3.70
N ASN A 132 14.29 -1.90 3.77
CA ASN A 132 13.82 -1.24 4.96
C ASN A 132 12.58 -1.99 5.44
N VAL A 133 12.74 -2.72 6.55
CA VAL A 133 11.67 -3.50 7.17
C VAL A 133 11.17 -2.72 8.37
N ILE A 134 9.90 -2.34 8.33
CA ILE A 134 9.19 -1.79 9.48
C ILE A 134 8.34 -2.93 10.05
N LEU A 135 8.60 -3.31 11.30
CA LEU A 135 7.87 -4.37 12.02
C LEU A 135 7.51 -3.82 13.40
N GLU A 136 6.24 -3.88 13.78
CA GLU A 136 5.75 -3.39 15.09
C GLU A 136 6.16 -1.93 15.40
N GLY A 137 6.39 -1.12 14.36
CA GLY A 137 6.84 0.28 14.48
C GLY A 137 8.36 0.45 14.63
N GLU A 138 9.13 -0.62 14.73
CA GLU A 138 10.59 -0.58 14.66
C GLU A 138 11.06 -0.67 13.21
N GLN A 139 12.04 0.16 12.85
CA GLN A 139 12.59 0.24 11.50
C GLN A 139 13.97 -0.42 11.46
N PHE A 140 14.14 -1.39 10.56
CA PHE A 140 15.38 -2.11 10.34
C PHE A 140 15.88 -1.89 8.92
N GLU A 141 17.05 -1.28 8.79
CA GLU A 141 17.75 -1.13 7.52
C GLU A 141 18.70 -2.32 7.31
N LEU A 142 18.51 -3.03 6.20
CA LEU A 142 19.27 -4.20 5.82
C LEU A 142 19.87 -3.95 4.43
N ASP A 143 21.18 -4.10 4.30
CA ASP A 143 21.88 -3.81 3.04
C ASP A 143 22.70 -5.03 2.59
N THR A 144 22.55 -5.46 1.34
CA THR A 144 23.35 -6.59 0.82
C THR A 144 24.82 -6.25 0.69
N CYS A 145 25.17 -4.96 0.61
CA CYS A 145 26.56 -4.54 0.76
C CYS A 145 26.89 -4.22 2.21
N GLY A 146 28.06 -4.68 2.66
CA GLY A 146 28.68 -4.18 3.88
C GLY A 146 28.00 -4.66 5.16
N THR A 147 26.96 -5.49 5.09
CA THR A 147 26.33 -6.10 6.27
C THR A 147 26.24 -7.63 6.17
N ALA A 148 25.97 -8.28 7.30
CA ALA A 148 25.78 -9.73 7.39
C ALA A 148 24.46 -10.23 6.76
N PHE A 149 23.63 -9.31 6.25
CA PHE A 149 22.39 -9.63 5.55
C PHE A 149 22.61 -10.46 4.27
N TYR A 150 23.74 -10.28 3.58
CA TYR A 150 24.05 -11.00 2.35
C TYR A 150 24.03 -12.53 2.55
N ASN A 151 23.30 -13.26 1.70
CA ASN A 151 23.13 -14.72 1.74
C ASN A 151 22.48 -15.25 3.04
N SER A 152 21.83 -14.37 3.82
CA SER A 152 20.99 -14.78 4.94
C SER A 152 19.75 -15.54 4.45
N THR A 153 19.04 -16.20 5.37
CA THR A 153 17.77 -16.86 5.02
C THR A 153 16.72 -15.83 4.56
N LEU A 154 16.71 -14.64 5.17
CA LEU A 154 15.80 -13.56 4.80
C LEU A 154 16.11 -13.00 3.41
N GLU A 155 17.38 -12.81 3.09
CA GLU A 155 17.81 -12.34 1.77
C GLU A 155 17.38 -13.33 0.66
N ARG A 156 17.54 -14.63 0.90
CA ARG A 156 17.10 -15.69 -0.04
C ARG A 156 15.58 -15.75 -0.21
N ALA A 157 14.82 -15.33 0.80
CA ALA A 157 13.36 -15.24 0.73
C ALA A 157 12.89 -13.97 -0.01
N LEU A 158 13.59 -12.85 0.18
CA LEU A 158 13.24 -11.56 -0.45
C LEU A 158 13.70 -11.44 -1.90
N ARG A 159 14.86 -12.02 -2.27
CA ARG A 159 15.42 -11.91 -3.63
C ARG A 159 14.47 -12.38 -4.74
N PRO A 160 13.73 -13.50 -4.61
CA PRO A 160 12.77 -13.93 -5.64
C PRO A 160 11.58 -12.98 -5.84
N LEU A 161 11.27 -12.14 -4.85
CA LEU A 161 10.12 -11.22 -4.93
C LEU A 161 10.28 -10.19 -6.04
N TRP A 162 11.51 -9.71 -6.28
CA TRP A 162 11.83 -8.78 -7.36
C TRP A 162 11.37 -9.31 -8.72
N GLY A 163 11.66 -10.58 -9.01
CA GLY A 163 11.24 -11.22 -10.26
C GLY A 163 9.72 -11.42 -10.33
N GLN A 164 9.12 -11.86 -9.21
CA GLN A 164 7.67 -12.07 -9.15
C GLN A 164 6.89 -10.78 -9.38
N PHE A 165 7.28 -9.68 -8.73
CA PHE A 165 6.62 -8.39 -8.89
C PHE A 165 6.85 -7.78 -10.26
N ALA A 166 8.02 -7.98 -10.86
CA ALA A 166 8.31 -7.52 -12.22
C ALA A 166 7.50 -8.25 -13.31
N THR A 167 7.07 -9.49 -13.06
CA THR A 167 6.28 -10.30 -14.01
C THR A 167 4.78 -10.30 -13.75
N THR A 168 4.36 -9.98 -12.52
CA THR A 168 2.94 -10.02 -12.14
C THR A 168 2.28 -8.71 -12.56
N THR A 169 1.89 -8.64 -13.82
CA THR A 169 0.88 -7.70 -14.29
C THR A 169 -0.46 -8.15 -13.74
N SER A 170 -0.86 -7.61 -12.59
CA SER A 170 -2.26 -7.68 -12.19
C SER A 170 -3.01 -6.76 -13.15
N ASP A 171 -3.69 -7.35 -14.14
CA ASP A 171 -4.56 -6.69 -15.14
C ASP A 171 -5.82 -6.04 -14.50
N LEU A 172 -5.68 -5.42 -13.34
CA LEU A 172 -6.71 -4.60 -12.74
C LEU A 172 -6.09 -3.24 -12.43
N PRO A 173 -6.30 -2.24 -13.30
CA PRO A 173 -5.88 -0.88 -13.01
C PRO A 173 -6.55 -0.44 -11.70
N TYR A 174 -5.75 -0.10 -10.70
CA TYR A 174 -6.17 0.56 -9.46
C TYR A 174 -6.55 2.04 -9.71
N ILE A 175 -7.15 2.33 -10.86
CA ILE A 175 -7.74 3.61 -11.22
C ILE A 175 -9.25 3.38 -11.32
N LEU A 176 -9.95 3.32 -10.19
CA LEU A 176 -11.41 3.48 -10.20
C LEU A 176 -12.06 3.94 -8.88
N GLU A 177 -11.30 4.46 -7.90
CA GLU A 177 -11.93 5.04 -6.69
C GLU A 177 -11.49 6.46 -6.31
N ARG A 178 -10.62 7.10 -7.08
CA ARG A 178 -10.46 8.57 -7.05
C ARG A 178 -10.72 9.16 -8.42
N GLY A 179 -11.97 9.51 -8.69
CA GLY A 179 -12.34 10.37 -9.83
C GLY A 179 -13.28 9.76 -10.88
N MET A 180 -14.37 9.09 -10.48
CA MET A 180 -15.48 8.74 -11.39
C MET A 180 -16.36 9.93 -11.82
N THR A 181 -15.92 11.19 -11.63
CA THR A 181 -16.68 12.35 -12.11
C THR A 181 -16.31 12.76 -13.53
N GLY A 182 -15.09 12.46 -14.01
CA GLY A 182 -14.65 12.84 -15.37
C GLY A 182 -15.01 11.81 -16.44
N ALA A 183 -14.61 10.54 -16.25
CA ALA A 183 -14.78 9.50 -17.26
C ALA A 183 -16.26 9.10 -17.49
N ALA A 184 -17.10 9.22 -16.46
CA ALA A 184 -18.54 9.01 -16.60
C ALA A 184 -19.21 10.14 -17.39
N GLN A 185 -18.68 11.37 -17.31
CA GLN A 185 -19.20 12.52 -18.05
C GLN A 185 -18.86 12.42 -19.54
N ASP A 186 -17.62 12.04 -19.90
CA ASP A 186 -17.21 11.82 -21.29
C ASP A 186 -17.92 10.62 -21.93
N ALA A 187 -18.21 9.57 -21.15
CA ALA A 187 -18.98 8.43 -21.62
C ALA A 187 -20.48 8.77 -21.80
N LEU A 188 -21.06 9.60 -20.92
CA LEU A 188 -22.43 10.11 -21.11
C LEU A 188 -22.53 11.06 -22.30
N ASP A 189 -21.61 12.02 -22.46
CA ASP A 189 -21.66 13.00 -23.56
C ASP A 189 -21.54 12.32 -24.94
N ASN A 190 -20.74 11.26 -25.06
CA ASN A 190 -20.68 10.45 -26.28
C ASN A 190 -21.94 9.60 -26.51
N LEU A 191 -22.65 9.20 -25.45
CA LEU A 191 -23.90 8.43 -25.56
C LEU A 191 -25.10 9.31 -25.97
N PHE A 192 -25.10 10.60 -25.62
CA PHE A 192 -26.19 11.52 -25.97
C PHE A 192 -26.00 12.27 -27.31
N GLN A 193 -24.77 12.32 -27.87
CA GLN A 193 -24.54 12.94 -29.19
C GLN A 193 -25.04 12.12 -30.39
N TYR A 194 -25.55 10.90 -30.19
CA TYR A 194 -26.00 10.05 -31.29
C TYR A 194 -27.46 10.20 -31.71
N ASP A 195 -28.27 11.02 -31.02
CA ASP A 195 -29.70 11.13 -31.32
C ASP A 195 -30.09 12.37 -32.17
N GLU A 196 -29.18 13.31 -32.41
CA GLU A 196 -29.52 14.54 -33.17
C GLU A 196 -29.27 14.43 -34.70
N LYS A 197 -28.63 13.36 -35.18
CA LYS A 197 -28.28 13.19 -36.61
C LYS A 197 -29.26 12.34 -37.43
N ARG A 198 -30.43 11.98 -36.89
CA ARG A 198 -31.41 11.12 -37.60
C ARG A 198 -32.61 11.81 -38.25
N ASP A 199 -32.72 13.15 -38.20
CA ASP A 199 -33.87 13.86 -38.80
C ASP A 199 -33.52 14.88 -39.91
N ALA A 200 -32.32 14.84 -40.48
CA ALA A 200 -31.92 15.72 -41.60
C ALA A 200 -31.91 15.02 -42.98
N ARG A 201 -32.80 14.05 -43.22
CA ARG A 201 -33.14 13.61 -44.59
C ARG A 201 -34.64 13.35 -44.73
N LYS A 202 -35.36 14.39 -45.13
CA LYS A 202 -36.46 14.30 -46.08
C LYS A 202 -36.57 15.61 -46.86
#